data_AF-A0A0B2ULK9-F1
#
_entry.id   AF-A0A0B2ULK9-F1
#
_cell.length_a   1.000
_cell.length_b   1.000
_cell.length_c   1.000
_cell.angle_alpha   90.00
_cell.angle_beta   90.00
_cell.angle_gamma   90.00
#
_symmetry.space_group_name_H-M   'P 1'
#
loop_
_entity.id
_entity.type
_entity.pdbx_description
1 polymer ?
#
loop_
_entity_poly.entity_id
_entity_poly.type
_entity_poly.pdbx_seq_one_letter_code
_entity_poly.pdbx_strand_id
1 'polypeptide(L)'
;MGVASNSNSADFQPASDAAEERTQPTTIVVAPFDDSHPDFMFMRMCHAQKAAVAAAGFGMSFVVLMFISAFFEFDWYHHKKGVDLIALLTLFFYLGFGVLIHYYVIVGVKRHSASYLLPFIVVYMVIIGCESVAAL
;
A
#
# COMPACT_ATOMS: atom_id res chain seq x y z
N MET A 1 -24.53 -14.25 -69.50
CA MET A 1 -25.56 -13.29 -69.95
C MET A 1 -26.80 -13.57 -69.11
N GLY A 2 -27.07 -12.72 -68.09
CA GLY A 2 -28.30 -12.65 -67.30
C GLY A 2 -28.61 -13.84 -66.35
N VAL A 3 -29.27 -13.71 -65.20
CA VAL A 3 -29.87 -12.59 -64.45
C VAL A 3 -30.01 -13.08 -62.98
N ALA A 4 -29.89 -12.18 -62.01
CA ALA A 4 -30.11 -12.40 -60.58
C ALA A 4 -31.59 -12.69 -60.24
N SER A 5 -31.86 -13.42 -59.16
CA SER A 5 -33.04 -13.15 -58.33
C SER A 5 -32.81 -13.60 -56.88
N ASN A 6 -33.08 -12.66 -55.99
CA ASN A 6 -32.93 -12.71 -54.55
C ASN A 6 -34.32 -12.97 -53.93
N SER A 7 -34.45 -13.87 -52.96
CA SER A 7 -35.66 -13.88 -52.10
C SER A 7 -35.37 -14.48 -50.74
N ASN A 8 -35.37 -13.59 -49.74
CA ASN A 8 -35.45 -13.87 -48.31
C ASN A 8 -36.52 -14.91 -47.97
N SER A 9 -36.16 -15.87 -47.12
CA SER A 9 -37.09 -16.52 -46.20
C SER A 9 -36.43 -16.56 -44.83
N ALA A 10 -36.89 -15.67 -43.96
CA ALA A 10 -36.55 -15.66 -42.55
C ALA A 10 -37.10 -16.96 -41.93
N ASP A 11 -36.21 -17.88 -41.57
CA ASP A 11 -36.57 -19.04 -40.78
C ASP A 11 -36.75 -18.60 -39.33
N PHE A 12 -38.01 -18.45 -38.93
CA PHE A 12 -38.42 -18.28 -37.54
C PHE A 12 -38.20 -19.62 -36.83
N GLN A 13 -37.11 -19.73 -36.08
CA GLN A 13 -36.83 -20.90 -35.26
C GLN A 13 -37.54 -20.74 -33.90
N PRO A 14 -38.41 -21.70 -33.50
CA PRO A 14 -39.15 -21.60 -32.26
C PRO A 14 -38.21 -21.70 -31.06
N ALA A 15 -38.48 -20.88 -30.04
CA ALA A 15 -37.80 -20.90 -28.76
C ALA A 15 -37.86 -22.31 -28.16
N SER A 16 -36.80 -23.10 -28.33
CA SER A 16 -36.61 -24.31 -27.55
C SER A 16 -36.10 -23.89 -26.19
N ASP A 17 -36.82 -24.32 -25.15
CA ASP A 17 -36.48 -24.28 -23.74
C ASP A 17 -35.11 -24.92 -23.45
N ALA A 18 -34.03 -24.25 -23.83
CA ALA A 18 -32.73 -24.44 -23.23
C ALA A 18 -32.75 -23.60 -21.96
N ALA A 19 -33.18 -24.23 -20.87
CA ALA A 19 -32.80 -23.78 -19.54
C ALA A 19 -31.27 -23.81 -19.46
N GLU A 20 -30.65 -22.73 -19.94
CA GLU A 20 -29.26 -22.41 -19.70
C GLU A 20 -29.13 -22.27 -18.19
N GLU A 21 -28.77 -23.36 -17.52
CA GLU A 21 -28.27 -23.36 -16.16
C GLU A 21 -26.98 -22.54 -16.18
N ARG A 22 -27.16 -21.22 -16.11
CA ARG A 22 -26.10 -20.23 -16.07
C ARG A 22 -25.44 -20.41 -14.71
N THR A 23 -24.48 -21.34 -14.63
CA THR A 23 -23.61 -21.52 -13.47
C THR A 23 -23.15 -20.12 -13.06
N GLN A 24 -23.58 -19.68 -11.88
CA GLN A 24 -23.23 -18.36 -11.36
C GLN A 24 -21.70 -18.25 -11.47
N PRO A 25 -21.15 -17.19 -12.08
CA PRO A 25 -19.72 -17.04 -12.20
C PRO A 25 -19.14 -16.89 -10.79
N THR A 26 -18.69 -18.00 -10.20
CA THR A 26 -18.12 -18.07 -8.85
C THR A 26 -16.69 -17.56 -8.78
N THR A 27 -16.15 -17.13 -9.93
CA THR A 27 -14.84 -16.49 -10.00
C THR A 27 -14.98 -15.19 -10.78
N ILE A 28 -14.89 -14.06 -10.07
CA ILE A 28 -14.60 -12.78 -10.70
C ILE A 28 -13.15 -12.89 -11.14
N VAL A 29 -12.93 -13.12 -12.44
CA VAL A 29 -11.59 -12.95 -13.03
C VAL A 29 -11.32 -11.45 -13.06
N VAL A 30 -10.83 -10.95 -11.92
CA VAL A 30 -10.30 -9.58 -11.85
C VAL A 30 -9.11 -9.55 -12.80
N ALA A 31 -9.20 -8.74 -13.85
CA ALA A 31 -8.07 -8.52 -14.74
C ALA A 31 -6.83 -8.16 -13.90
N PRO A 32 -5.64 -8.69 -14.22
CA PRO A 32 -4.42 -8.32 -13.53
C PRO A 32 -4.34 -6.80 -13.48
N PHE A 33 -4.23 -6.22 -12.28
CA PHE A 33 -4.15 -4.78 -12.13
C PHE A 33 -2.89 -4.29 -12.85
N ASP A 34 -3.10 -3.56 -13.95
CA ASP A 34 -2.02 -3.02 -14.76
C ASP A 34 -1.49 -1.73 -14.11
N ASP A 35 -0.56 -1.89 -13.17
CA ASP A 35 0.16 -0.80 -12.51
C ASP A 35 0.95 0.10 -13.50
N SER A 36 1.12 -0.33 -14.76
CA SER A 36 1.74 0.43 -15.85
C SER A 36 0.76 1.35 -16.60
N HIS A 37 -0.54 1.32 -16.28
CA HIS A 37 -1.51 2.19 -16.93
C HIS A 37 -1.20 3.67 -16.60
N PRO A 38 -1.21 4.58 -17.59
CA PRO A 38 -0.85 5.98 -17.39
C PRO A 38 -1.70 6.72 -16.34
N ASP A 39 -2.88 6.19 -16.02
CA ASP A 39 -3.77 6.74 -14.98
C ASP A 39 -3.26 6.51 -13.54
N PHE A 40 -2.39 5.51 -13.33
CA PHE A 40 -1.76 5.22 -12.03
C PHE A 40 -0.32 5.78 -11.92
N MET A 41 0.14 6.49 -12.95
CA MET A 41 1.41 7.22 -12.92
C MET A 41 1.25 8.54 -12.19
N PHE A 42 1.53 8.56 -10.88
CA PHE A 42 1.63 9.81 -10.13
C PHE A 42 2.70 10.70 -10.80
N MET A 43 2.25 11.80 -11.39
CA MET A 43 3.11 12.81 -12.04
C MET A 43 3.94 12.29 -13.24
N ARG A 44 3.45 11.29 -13.99
CA ARG A 44 4.02 10.86 -15.29
C ARG A 44 5.51 10.44 -15.28
N MET A 45 6.15 10.37 -14.11
CA MET A 45 7.62 10.22 -13.93
C MET A 45 7.99 9.15 -12.88
N CYS A 46 7.15 8.88 -11.89
CA CYS A 46 7.47 7.92 -10.82
C CYS A 46 6.31 6.98 -10.56
N HIS A 47 6.57 5.69 -10.69
CA HIS A 47 5.64 4.63 -10.32
C HIS A 47 5.36 4.75 -8.81
N ALA A 48 4.10 4.79 -8.39
CA ALA A 48 3.72 5.02 -6.98
C ALA A 48 4.44 4.05 -6.02
N GLN A 49 4.68 2.81 -6.47
CA GLN A 49 5.46 1.82 -5.78
C GLN A 49 6.94 2.22 -5.59
N LYS A 50 7.59 2.81 -6.59
CA LYS A 50 8.97 3.32 -6.48
C LYS A 50 9.05 4.50 -5.52
N ALA A 51 8.07 5.41 -5.58
CA ALA A 51 7.95 6.52 -4.64
C ALA A 51 7.75 6.03 -3.21
N ALA A 52 6.90 5.02 -3.00
CA ALA A 52 6.66 4.41 -1.69
C ALA A 52 7.93 3.78 -1.10
N VAL A 53 8.73 3.07 -1.91
CA VAL A 53 10.01 2.50 -1.45
C VAL A 53 11.03 3.58 -1.13
N ALA A 54 11.13 4.62 -1.97
CA ALA A 54 12.03 5.75 -1.71
C ALA A 54 11.65 6.48 -0.42
N ALA A 55 10.36 6.75 -0.21
CA ALA A 55 9.83 7.36 1.00
C ALA A 55 10.05 6.46 2.24
N ALA A 56 9.81 5.16 2.12
CA ALA A 56 10.04 4.22 3.21
C ALA A 56 11.53 4.12 3.58
N GLY A 57 12.43 4.11 2.59
CA GLY A 57 13.88 4.14 2.81
C GLY A 57 14.35 5.45 3.44
N PHE A 58 13.80 6.59 3.01
CA PHE A 58 14.08 7.89 3.61
C PHE A 58 13.62 7.95 5.07
N GLY A 59 12.38 7.52 5.36
CA GLY A 59 11.84 7.49 6.71
C GLY A 59 12.62 6.54 7.63
N MET A 60 13.05 5.37 7.13
CA MET A 60 13.91 4.45 7.88
C MET A 60 15.27 5.09 8.22
N SER A 61 15.88 5.78 7.26
CA SER A 61 17.14 6.51 7.48
C SER A 61 16.96 7.61 8.52
N PHE A 62 15.84 8.33 8.48
CA PHE A 62 15.51 9.38 9.44
C PHE A 62 15.35 8.85 10.87
N VAL A 63 14.62 7.74 11.06
CA VAL A 63 14.47 7.08 12.37
C VAL A 63 15.84 6.68 12.95
N VAL A 64 16.72 6.12 12.12
CA VAL A 64 18.07 5.72 12.54
C VAL A 64 18.93 6.94 12.90
N LEU A 65 18.90 7.99 12.08
CA LEU A 65 19.65 9.22 12.36
C LEU A 65 19.18 9.88 13.65
N MET A 66 17.87 9.98 13.87
CA MET A 66 17.31 10.51 15.10
C MET A 66 17.75 9.71 16.33
N PHE A 67 17.76 8.37 16.23
CA PHE A 67 18.29 7.52 17.28
C PHE A 67 19.75 7.81 17.59
N ILE A 68 20.61 7.87 16.55
CA ILE A 68 22.05 8.12 16.70
C ILE A 68 22.30 9.51 17.31
N SER A 69 21.60 10.54 16.84
CA SER A 69 21.69 11.90 17.37
C SER A 69 21.28 11.94 18.85
N ALA A 70 20.14 11.35 19.20
CA ALA A 70 19.67 11.31 20.59
C ALA A 70 20.61 10.49 21.50
N PHE A 71 21.23 9.42 20.98
CA PHE A 71 22.19 8.61 21.72
C PHE A 71 23.49 9.37 22.02
N PHE A 72 23.98 10.18 21.07
CA PHE A 72 25.19 10.99 21.29
C PHE A 72 24.96 12.23 22.15
N GLU A 73 23.77 12.83 22.07
CA GLU A 73 23.40 13.95 22.93
C GLU A 73 23.12 13.50 24.37
N PHE A 74 22.96 12.20 24.59
CA PHE A 74 22.74 11.63 25.91
C PHE A 74 24.00 11.74 26.78
N ASP A 75 23.94 12.51 27.86
CA ASP A 75 25.03 12.65 28.82
C ASP A 75 25.19 11.36 29.65
N TRP A 76 26.00 10.44 29.13
CA TRP A 76 26.27 9.15 29.75
C TRP A 76 26.91 9.29 31.15
N TYR A 77 27.58 10.40 31.43
CA TYR A 77 28.38 10.57 32.65
C TYR A 77 27.58 11.04 33.88
N HIS A 78 26.38 11.60 33.71
CA HIS A 78 25.55 12.12 34.81
C HIS A 78 24.42 11.18 35.27
N HIS A 79 24.55 9.86 35.02
CA HIS A 79 23.60 8.76 35.29
C HIS A 79 23.13 8.65 36.78
N LYS A 80 22.39 9.65 37.26
CA LYS A 80 21.81 9.70 38.63
C LYS A 80 20.29 9.65 38.63
N LYS A 81 19.60 9.69 37.48
CA LYS A 81 18.14 9.68 37.41
C LYS A 81 17.64 8.48 36.61
N GLY A 82 16.80 7.63 37.22
CA GLY A 82 16.14 6.51 36.52
C GLY A 82 15.28 6.93 35.32
N VAL A 83 14.98 8.23 35.19
CA VAL A 83 14.36 8.85 34.00
C VAL A 83 15.20 8.60 32.75
N ASP A 84 16.53 8.54 32.88
CA ASP A 84 17.45 8.37 31.76
C ASP A 84 17.37 6.96 31.15
N LEU A 85 17.22 5.93 32.01
CA LEU A 85 17.04 4.55 31.57
C LEU A 85 15.71 4.36 30.82
N ILE A 86 14.65 5.00 31.30
CA ILE A 86 13.31 4.95 30.67
C ILE A 86 13.36 5.66 29.32
N ALA A 87 14.03 6.80 29.22
CA ALA A 87 14.21 7.52 27.95
C ALA A 87 14.98 6.67 26.93
N LEU A 88 16.08 6.04 27.34
CA LEU A 88 16.86 5.16 26.49
C LEU A 88 16.06 3.93 26.01
N LEU A 89 15.30 3.31 26.93
CA LEU A 89 14.42 2.20 26.60
C LEU A 89 13.34 2.61 25.60
N THR A 90 12.72 3.78 25.81
CA THR A 90 11.72 4.35 24.89
C THR A 90 12.32 4.62 23.52
N LEU A 91 13.52 5.19 23.48
CA LEU A 91 14.25 5.48 22.25
C LEU A 91 14.60 4.19 21.48
N PHE A 92 14.92 3.11 22.19
CA PHE A 92 15.15 1.79 21.59
C PHE A 92 13.86 1.20 20.99
N PHE A 93 12.74 1.28 21.70
CA PHE A 93 11.44 0.87 21.14
C PHE A 93 11.05 1.71 19.94
N TYR A 94 11.28 3.02 19.98
CA TYR A 94 11.04 3.92 18.85
C TYR A 94 11.85 3.48 17.61
N LEU A 95 13.13 3.16 17.77
CA LEU A 95 13.97 2.65 16.69
C LEU A 95 13.43 1.32 16.15
N GLY A 96 13.15 0.35 17.04
CA GLY A 96 12.68 -0.98 16.65
C GLY A 96 11.35 -0.94 15.90
N PHE A 97 10.35 -0.28 16.47
CA PHE A 97 9.04 -0.12 15.82
C PHE A 97 9.13 0.74 14.56
N GLY A 98 9.89 1.83 14.58
CA GLY A 98 10.07 2.70 13.42
C GLY A 98 10.68 1.96 12.22
N VAL A 99 11.76 1.21 12.44
CA VAL A 99 12.38 0.38 11.38
C VAL A 99 11.44 -0.72 10.93
N LEU A 100 10.74 -1.40 11.85
CA LEU A 100 9.81 -2.48 11.52
C LEU A 100 8.65 -1.99 10.64
N ILE A 101 8.05 -0.86 10.98
CA ILE A 101 6.95 -0.24 10.23
C ILE A 101 7.39 0.11 8.81
N HIS A 102 8.55 0.76 8.65
CA HIS A 102 9.08 1.11 7.33
C HIS A 102 9.50 -0.13 6.53
N TYR A 103 10.02 -1.16 7.21
CA TYR A 103 10.33 -2.45 6.58
C TYR A 103 9.09 -3.14 6.03
N TYR A 104 7.97 -3.12 6.76
CA TYR A 104 6.71 -3.67 6.27
C TYR A 104 6.20 -2.98 5.01
N VAL A 105 6.44 -1.68 4.85
CA VAL A 105 6.13 -0.96 3.60
C VAL A 105 6.95 -1.50 2.44
N ILE A 106 8.27 -1.68 2.63
CA ILE A 106 9.16 -2.23 1.61
C ILE A 106 8.74 -3.66 1.24
N VAL A 107 8.40 -4.50 2.23
CA VAL A 107 7.92 -5.86 2.01
C VAL A 107 6.57 -5.89 1.30
N GLY A 108 5.64 -5.01 1.68
CA GLY A 108 4.31 -4.89 1.09
C GLY A 108 4.38 -4.50 -0.38
N VAL A 109 5.24 -3.54 -0.70
CA VAL A 109 5.59 -3.17 -2.07
C VAL A 109 6.19 -4.38 -2.81
N LYS A 110 7.18 -5.06 -2.22
CA LYS A 110 7.85 -6.20 -2.88
C LYS A 110 6.91 -7.39 -3.13
N ARG A 111 5.94 -7.61 -2.24
CA ARG A 111 4.96 -8.70 -2.33
C ARG A 111 3.69 -8.30 -3.09
N HIS A 112 3.60 -7.06 -3.59
CA HIS A 112 2.40 -6.50 -4.21
C HIS A 112 1.12 -6.77 -3.37
N SER A 113 1.25 -6.64 -2.05
CA SER A 113 0.17 -6.93 -1.10
C SER A 113 -0.05 -5.76 -0.16
N ALA A 114 -1.18 -5.10 -0.33
CA ALA A 114 -1.58 -3.92 0.46
C ALA A 114 -1.76 -4.22 1.95
N SER A 115 -1.97 -5.48 2.32
CA SER A 115 -2.15 -5.89 3.73
C SER A 115 -0.94 -5.56 4.60
N TYR A 116 0.27 -5.51 4.02
CA TYR A 116 1.49 -5.12 4.73
C TYR A 116 1.64 -3.60 4.93
N LEU A 117 0.85 -2.76 4.23
CA LEU A 117 0.84 -1.31 4.41
C LEU A 117 -0.02 -0.87 5.60
N LEU A 118 -0.93 -1.73 6.04
CA LEU A 118 -1.88 -1.49 7.11
C LEU A 118 -1.24 -1.00 8.43
N PRO A 119 -0.15 -1.61 8.96
CA PRO A 119 0.49 -1.10 10.18
C PRO A 119 1.06 0.31 10.02
N PHE A 120 1.60 0.64 8.84
CA PHE A 120 2.09 1.98 8.54
C PHE A 120 0.96 3.01 8.55
N ILE A 121 -0.16 2.71 7.87
CA ILE A 121 -1.33 3.60 7.80
C ILE A 121 -1.91 3.85 9.19
N VAL A 122 -2.11 2.80 9.99
CA VAL A 122 -2.69 2.91 11.33
C VAL A 122 -1.85 3.83 12.22
N VAL A 123 -0.54 3.63 12.24
CA VAL A 123 0.36 4.44 13.08
C VAL A 123 0.36 5.91 12.63
N TYR A 124 0.44 6.17 11.33
CA TYR A 124 0.40 7.55 10.82
C TYR A 124 -0.95 8.24 11.08
N MET A 125 -2.07 7.54 10.96
CA MET A 125 -3.39 8.09 11.27
C MET A 125 -3.52 8.48 12.74
N VAL A 126 -3.00 7.66 13.65
CA VAL A 126 -2.98 7.98 15.08
C VAL A 126 -2.12 9.22 15.34
N ILE A 127 -0.91 9.28 14.77
CA ILE A 127 -0.01 10.44 14.95
C ILE A 127 -0.64 11.72 14.41
N ILE A 128 -1.11 11.71 13.16
CA ILE A 128 -1.76 12.88 12.54
C ILE A 128 -3.01 13.29 13.33
N GLY A 129 -3.79 12.32 13.80
CA GLY A 129 -4.94 12.55 14.67
C GLY A 129 -4.55 13.25 15.97
N CYS A 130 -3.55 12.75 16.69
CA CYS A 130 -3.04 13.36 17.91
C CYS A 130 -2.55 14.79 17.69
N GLU A 131 -1.76 15.03 16.63
CA GLU A 131 -1.28 16.37 16.27
C GLU A 131 -2.44 17.32 15.95
N SER A 132 -3.44 16.86 15.19
CA SER A 132 -4.60 17.67 14.84
C SER A 132 -5.47 18.06 16.04
N VAL A 133 -5.58 17.19 17.05
CA VAL A 133 -6.28 17.48 18.31
C VAL A 133 -5.46 18.42 19.18
N ALA A 134 -4.14 18.27 19.23
CA ALA A 134 -3.26 19.16 20.00
C ALA A 134 -3.18 20.57 19.41
N ALA A 135 -3.47 20.73 18.12
CA ALA A 135 -3.48 22.01 17.41
C ALA A 135 -4.81 22.80 17.51
N LEU A 136 -5.85 22.22 18.13
CA LEU A 136 -7.15 22.87 18.42
C LEU A 136 -7.11 23.61 19.76
#